data_AF-A0A368FBL4-F1
#
_entry.id   AF-A0A368FBL4-F1
#
_cell.length_a   1.000
_cell.length_b   1.000
_cell.length_c   1.000
_cell.angle_alpha   90.00
_cell.angle_beta   90.00
_cell.angle_gamma   90.00
#
_symmetry.space_group_name_H-M   'P 1'
#
loop_
_entity.id
_entity.type
_entity.pdbx_description
1 polymer ?
#
loop_
_entity_poly.entity_id
_entity_poly.type
_entity_poly.pdbx_seq_one_letter_code
_entity_poly.pdbx_strand_id
1 'polypeptide(L)'
;MFRRLDDERGRQTELRQSAVKTMRGILFCWMQQSERLNEFKSSISPEHALHARFDLHSGMTLNRPHEKMYGHMQMDLVALYLLALTEMIASGAKVIYTHHEVNFVQNLVFYIERTYRAPDFGMWERGTRYNNGKPELHASSLGMVKNTDAALLMTVGWPAFASHDETLFTKTVGKCIRKLEGKFGVRRFLRDGYHCELEDNTRPYYEEHETSRFDGVESQFPMFFAYMSLTAHFRGDQQHADKYFDKLQALLVNDDSVAGGLIVPECYCVDECYMDRERAKPNSTDLYPVNPQEFGHHLWSNAVYIILLLIRDGLIHKGDLDPINRHLPASQRPMQFNRHSEFQGSMEGDPVVQIALIAESTHLQMKLSTFGISCQTPHEVEPVQIWPSWRMVKLFDCLGRDEKLGLSGRPPRPFGPLSTSKVFRVFGDTVLCYPLLFEVKDFYISSDPAVLIDDIKRDIEFVSRRWKLAGRPTMCLLLREENIVGGYFDHILDLLVQLKNGHVNGIRVRMGRVHQLLNTSCIEHIDFASSDDVEFDIDVLEETDGNNQLLSKMSLRDGLDDETTIEKEVRSRTDYELCEIIQKDDVDRPRQLAFALAEMWARRHPEALIDGCKFEVPRTSIFVIKCL
;
A
#
# COMPACT_ATOMS: atom_id res chain seq x y z
N MET A 1 -10.23 -21.99 -25.14
CA MET A 1 -10.93 -23.08 -25.85
C MET A 1 -11.97 -22.60 -26.87
N PHE A 2 -13.22 -22.26 -26.53
CA PHE A 2 -14.28 -21.97 -27.53
C PHE A 2 -13.98 -20.82 -28.51
N ARG A 3 -13.25 -19.79 -28.07
CA ARG A 3 -12.79 -18.68 -28.94
C ARG A 3 -11.87 -19.14 -30.08
N ARG A 4 -11.19 -20.27 -29.92
CA ARG A 4 -10.25 -20.83 -30.91
C ARG A 4 -10.88 -21.93 -31.76
N LEU A 5 -12.05 -22.42 -31.36
CA LEU A 5 -12.79 -23.46 -32.07
C LEU A 5 -13.83 -22.86 -33.03
N ASP A 6 -13.83 -21.53 -33.24
CA ASP A 6 -14.86 -20.79 -33.99
C ASP A 6 -16.28 -21.27 -33.67
N ASP A 7 -16.62 -21.26 -32.38
CA ASP A 7 -17.91 -21.76 -31.91
C ASP A 7 -19.07 -20.87 -32.41
N GLU A 8 -19.69 -21.28 -33.52
CA GLU A 8 -20.91 -20.68 -34.07
C GLU A 8 -22.14 -20.83 -33.14
N ARG A 9 -22.06 -21.66 -32.07
CA ARG A 9 -23.18 -21.94 -31.16
C ARG A 9 -23.26 -21.02 -29.94
N GLY A 10 -22.34 -20.05 -29.82
CA GLY A 10 -22.43 -19.00 -28.81
C GLY A 10 -22.10 -19.43 -27.36
N ARG A 11 -21.58 -20.64 -27.11
CA ARG A 11 -21.24 -21.10 -25.74
C ARG A 11 -20.13 -20.28 -25.12
N GLN A 12 -19.20 -19.77 -25.94
CA GLN A 12 -18.21 -18.80 -25.48
C GLN A 12 -18.88 -17.57 -24.85
N THR A 13 -19.92 -17.04 -25.51
CA THR A 13 -20.65 -15.88 -25.03
C THR A 13 -21.39 -16.22 -23.74
N GLU A 14 -22.03 -17.37 -23.66
CA GLU A 14 -22.72 -17.84 -22.45
C GLU A 14 -21.77 -17.94 -21.25
N LEU A 15 -20.64 -18.63 -21.39
CA LEU A 15 -19.65 -18.77 -20.31
C LEU A 15 -19.07 -17.42 -19.88
N ARG A 16 -18.73 -16.56 -20.85
CA ARG A 16 -18.26 -15.20 -20.57
C ARG A 16 -19.31 -14.41 -19.79
N GLN A 17 -20.57 -14.46 -20.20
CA GLN A 17 -21.66 -13.75 -19.52
C GLN A 17 -21.93 -14.33 -18.13
N SER A 18 -21.78 -15.64 -17.93
CA SER A 18 -21.87 -16.26 -16.61
C SER A 18 -20.79 -15.72 -15.67
N ALA A 19 -19.52 -15.71 -16.11
CA ALA A 19 -18.42 -15.14 -15.32
C ALA A 19 -18.62 -13.64 -15.01
N VAL A 20 -19.07 -12.86 -15.99
CA VAL A 20 -19.40 -11.44 -15.79
C VAL A 20 -20.52 -11.28 -14.75
N LYS A 21 -21.58 -12.10 -14.82
CA LYS A 21 -22.67 -12.08 -13.83
C LYS A 21 -22.17 -12.40 -12.43
N THR A 22 -21.27 -13.38 -12.27
CA THR A 22 -20.68 -13.71 -10.97
C THR A 22 -19.90 -12.53 -10.38
N MET A 23 -18.99 -11.92 -11.16
CA MET A 23 -18.22 -10.76 -10.70
C MET A 23 -19.12 -9.57 -10.34
N ARG A 24 -20.17 -9.34 -11.15
CA ARG A 24 -21.16 -8.29 -10.86
C ARG A 24 -22.01 -8.59 -9.64
N GLY A 25 -22.32 -9.86 -9.38
CA GLY A 25 -23.00 -10.30 -8.16
C GLY A 25 -22.19 -9.94 -6.91
N ILE A 26 -20.89 -10.23 -6.93
CA ILE A 26 -19.96 -9.86 -5.84
C ILE A 26 -19.91 -8.34 -5.67
N LEU A 27 -19.73 -7.59 -6.77
CA LEU A 27 -19.74 -6.12 -6.76
C LEU A 27 -21.02 -5.59 -6.12
N PHE A 28 -22.17 -6.12 -6.52
CA PHE A 28 -23.47 -5.73 -6.00
C PHE A 28 -23.61 -6.00 -4.50
N CYS A 29 -23.12 -7.13 -3.99
CA CYS A 29 -23.11 -7.44 -2.56
C CYS A 29 -22.26 -6.45 -1.76
N TRP A 30 -21.11 -6.01 -2.29
CA TRP A 30 -20.28 -5.00 -1.63
C TRP A 30 -20.82 -3.57 -1.77
N MET A 31 -21.43 -3.22 -2.90
CA MET A 31 -22.02 -1.88 -3.10
C MET A 31 -23.16 -1.59 -2.11
N GLN A 32 -23.90 -2.63 -1.68
CA GLN A 32 -24.90 -2.53 -0.62
C GLN A 32 -24.31 -2.20 0.76
N GLN A 33 -22.98 -2.29 0.92
CA GLN A 33 -22.25 -1.98 2.14
C GLN A 33 -21.39 -0.71 2.00
N SER A 34 -21.67 0.13 1.01
CA SER A 34 -20.91 1.35 0.71
C SER A 34 -20.72 2.27 1.91
N GLU A 35 -21.72 2.37 2.80
CA GLU A 35 -21.67 3.16 4.04
C GLU A 35 -20.48 2.79 4.93
N ARG A 36 -20.08 1.52 4.96
CA ARG A 36 -18.95 1.02 5.78
C ARG A 36 -17.59 1.51 5.29
N LEU A 37 -17.46 1.81 3.99
CA LEU A 37 -16.16 2.10 3.38
C LEU A 37 -15.54 3.38 3.93
N ASN A 38 -16.34 4.41 4.21
CA ASN A 38 -15.82 5.67 4.74
C ASN A 38 -15.26 5.51 6.16
N GLU A 39 -15.99 4.79 7.01
CA GLU A 39 -15.57 4.48 8.37
C GLU A 39 -14.29 3.64 8.36
N PHE A 40 -14.25 2.60 7.53
CA PHE A 40 -13.07 1.74 7.41
C PHE A 40 -11.83 2.48 6.91
N LYS A 41 -11.95 3.37 5.91
CA LYS A 41 -10.83 4.18 5.41
C LYS A 41 -10.21 5.07 6.51
N SER A 42 -10.98 5.37 7.56
CA SER A 42 -10.59 6.22 8.68
C SER A 42 -10.01 5.41 9.84
N SER A 43 -10.70 4.35 10.29
CA SER A 43 -10.34 3.57 11.48
C SER A 43 -9.53 2.30 11.18
N ILE A 44 -9.67 1.72 9.98
CA ILE A 44 -9.10 0.42 9.58
C ILE A 44 -9.38 -0.65 10.64
N SER A 45 -10.64 -0.75 11.09
CA SER A 45 -11.07 -1.72 12.10
C SER A 45 -11.93 -2.84 11.50
N PRO A 46 -11.90 -4.06 12.09
CA PRO A 46 -12.71 -5.18 11.62
C PRO A 46 -14.22 -4.93 11.62
N GLU A 47 -14.71 -4.05 12.50
CA GLU A 47 -16.15 -3.77 12.64
C GLU A 47 -16.75 -3.11 11.39
N HIS A 48 -15.96 -2.28 10.71
CA HIS A 48 -16.33 -1.56 9.49
C HIS A 48 -15.82 -2.27 8.23
N ALA A 49 -15.25 -3.47 8.36
CA ALA A 49 -14.80 -4.23 7.21
C ALA A 49 -15.98 -4.64 6.31
N LEU A 50 -15.67 -4.81 5.02
CA LEU A 50 -16.61 -5.44 4.09
C LEU A 50 -16.79 -6.90 4.48
N HIS A 51 -18.02 -7.39 4.42
CA HIS A 51 -18.26 -8.82 4.64
C HIS A 51 -17.65 -9.64 3.51
N ALA A 52 -17.14 -10.81 3.87
CA ALA A 52 -16.62 -11.81 2.95
C ALA A 52 -17.68 -12.80 2.46
N ARG A 53 -18.79 -12.95 3.20
CA ARG A 53 -19.84 -13.94 2.92
C ARG A 53 -21.21 -13.29 2.78
N PHE A 54 -22.00 -13.83 1.87
CA PHE A 54 -23.31 -13.33 1.50
C PHE A 54 -24.31 -14.46 1.32
N ASP A 55 -25.58 -14.14 1.50
CA ASP A 55 -26.66 -15.01 1.08
C ASP A 55 -26.74 -15.02 -0.46
N LEU A 56 -26.78 -16.22 -1.05
CA LEU A 56 -26.68 -16.41 -2.50
C LEU A 56 -27.85 -15.79 -3.27
N HIS A 57 -29.05 -15.76 -2.68
CA HIS A 57 -30.26 -15.31 -3.36
C HIS A 57 -30.50 -13.81 -3.21
N SER A 58 -30.29 -13.28 -2.01
CA SER A 58 -30.51 -11.86 -1.70
C SER A 58 -29.28 -10.98 -1.90
N GLY A 59 -28.07 -11.56 -1.83
CA GLY A 59 -26.82 -10.79 -1.81
C GLY A 59 -26.59 -10.01 -0.51
N MET A 60 -27.41 -10.25 0.51
CA MET A 60 -27.30 -9.60 1.82
C MET A 60 -26.27 -10.30 2.70
N THR A 61 -25.79 -9.58 3.72
CA THR A 61 -24.94 -10.16 4.78
C THR A 61 -25.67 -11.27 5.51
N LEU A 62 -24.97 -12.34 5.87
CA LEU A 62 -25.58 -13.48 6.56
C LEU A 62 -26.07 -13.06 7.96
N ASN A 63 -27.27 -13.48 8.33
CA ASN A 63 -27.82 -13.24 9.68
C ASN A 63 -27.69 -14.49 10.55
N ARG A 64 -26.46 -14.87 10.88
CA ARG A 64 -26.15 -16.06 11.71
C ARG A 64 -25.64 -15.65 13.10
N PRO A 65 -25.87 -16.45 14.17
CA PRO A 65 -25.51 -16.09 15.54
C PRO A 65 -24.04 -15.68 15.75
N HIS A 66 -23.12 -16.29 15.00
CA HIS A 66 -21.68 -16.04 15.11
C HIS A 66 -21.12 -15.18 13.97
N GLU A 67 -21.97 -14.58 13.12
CA GLU A 67 -21.48 -13.79 11.98
C GLU A 67 -20.66 -12.57 12.44
N LYS A 68 -21.06 -11.92 13.54
CA LYS A 68 -20.29 -10.80 14.12
C LYS A 68 -18.90 -11.19 14.62
N MET A 69 -18.67 -12.49 14.86
CA MET A 69 -17.38 -13.04 15.30
C MET A 69 -16.57 -13.57 14.13
N TYR A 70 -17.13 -13.60 12.92
CA TYR A 70 -16.43 -14.12 11.76
C TYR A 70 -15.39 -13.11 11.27
N GLY A 71 -14.26 -13.64 10.78
CA GLY A 71 -13.11 -12.87 10.31
C GLY A 71 -13.34 -12.16 8.97
N HIS A 72 -14.30 -11.23 8.89
CA HIS A 72 -14.69 -10.56 7.65
C HIS A 72 -13.62 -9.65 7.05
N MET A 73 -12.74 -9.08 7.88
CA MET A 73 -11.65 -8.24 7.40
C MET A 73 -10.61 -9.11 6.69
N GLN A 74 -10.80 -9.31 5.39
CA GLN A 74 -9.96 -10.11 4.50
C GLN A 74 -9.49 -9.23 3.34
N MET A 75 -8.28 -8.73 3.44
CA MET A 75 -7.77 -7.77 2.46
C MET A 75 -7.37 -8.45 1.15
N ASP A 76 -6.92 -9.69 1.25
CA ASP A 76 -6.60 -10.57 0.14
C ASP A 76 -7.81 -10.90 -0.73
N LEU A 77 -8.99 -11.08 -0.14
CA LEU A 77 -10.24 -11.28 -0.89
C LEU A 77 -10.53 -10.08 -1.82
N VAL A 78 -10.47 -8.86 -1.29
CA VAL A 78 -10.69 -7.63 -2.07
C VAL A 78 -9.60 -7.45 -3.12
N ALA A 79 -8.34 -7.74 -2.77
CA ALA A 79 -7.22 -7.69 -3.71
C ALA A 79 -7.36 -8.70 -4.86
N LEU A 80 -7.77 -9.94 -4.57
CA LEU A 80 -8.03 -10.98 -5.57
C LEU A 80 -9.19 -10.59 -6.49
N TYR A 81 -10.25 -9.98 -5.94
CA TYR A 81 -11.35 -9.47 -6.75
C TYR A 81 -10.90 -8.36 -7.71
N LEU A 82 -10.16 -7.35 -7.21
CA LEU A 82 -9.65 -6.25 -8.05
C LEU A 82 -8.70 -6.76 -9.13
N LEU A 83 -7.92 -7.77 -8.81
CA LEU A 83 -7.03 -8.43 -9.73
C LEU A 83 -7.81 -9.16 -10.84
N ALA A 84 -8.74 -10.04 -10.47
CA ALA A 84 -9.57 -10.77 -11.41
C ALA A 84 -10.40 -9.81 -12.29
N LEU A 85 -10.91 -8.71 -11.71
CA LEU A 85 -11.60 -7.64 -12.43
C LEU A 85 -10.69 -7.04 -13.51
N THR A 86 -9.44 -6.73 -13.15
CA THR A 86 -8.45 -6.17 -14.09
C THR A 86 -8.13 -7.15 -15.22
N GLU A 87 -7.90 -8.43 -14.90
CA GLU A 87 -7.63 -9.48 -15.90
C GLU A 87 -8.84 -9.68 -16.83
N MET A 88 -10.06 -9.70 -16.29
CA MET A 88 -11.28 -9.81 -17.10
C MET A 88 -11.47 -8.61 -18.03
N ILE A 89 -11.27 -7.38 -17.55
CA ILE A 89 -11.37 -6.17 -18.38
C ILE A 89 -10.29 -6.19 -19.47
N ALA A 90 -9.04 -6.54 -19.13
CA ALA A 90 -7.95 -6.66 -20.09
C ALA A 90 -8.21 -7.74 -21.15
N SER A 91 -8.94 -8.81 -20.81
CA SER A 91 -9.36 -9.83 -21.77
C SER A 91 -10.52 -9.39 -22.70
N GLY A 92 -11.09 -8.20 -22.47
CA GLY A 92 -12.19 -7.61 -23.24
C GLY A 92 -13.59 -7.85 -22.65
N ALA A 93 -13.71 -8.32 -21.41
CA ALA A 93 -14.99 -8.44 -20.73
C ALA A 93 -15.45 -7.09 -20.16
N LYS A 94 -16.73 -6.74 -20.36
CA LYS A 94 -17.34 -5.55 -19.74
C LYS A 94 -17.97 -5.94 -18.42
N VAL A 95 -17.33 -5.59 -17.31
CA VAL A 95 -17.84 -5.89 -15.96
C VAL A 95 -18.43 -4.65 -15.30
N ILE A 96 -17.84 -3.47 -15.51
CA ILE A 96 -18.28 -2.17 -14.98
C ILE A 96 -19.07 -1.42 -16.05
N TYR A 97 -20.24 -0.90 -15.70
CA TYR A 97 -21.17 -0.22 -16.61
C TYR A 97 -21.52 1.21 -16.20
N THR A 98 -21.43 1.57 -14.92
CA THR A 98 -21.83 2.89 -14.43
C THR A 98 -20.69 3.64 -13.76
N HIS A 99 -20.78 4.97 -13.72
CA HIS A 99 -19.79 5.79 -13.01
C HIS A 99 -19.80 5.54 -11.49
N HIS A 100 -20.97 5.24 -10.91
CA HIS A 100 -21.09 4.82 -9.50
C HIS A 100 -20.30 3.54 -9.20
N GLU A 101 -20.33 2.56 -10.10
CA GLU A 101 -19.53 1.33 -9.98
C GLU A 101 -18.02 1.64 -10.11
N VAL A 102 -17.62 2.58 -10.97
CA VAL A 102 -16.22 3.06 -11.07
C VAL A 102 -15.77 3.68 -9.75
N ASN A 103 -16.57 4.59 -9.20
CA ASN A 103 -16.28 5.25 -7.92
C ASN A 103 -16.20 4.24 -6.77
N PHE A 104 -17.08 3.24 -6.75
CA PHE A 104 -17.04 2.17 -5.76
C PHE A 104 -15.76 1.34 -5.87
N VAL A 105 -15.38 0.90 -7.07
CA VAL A 105 -14.12 0.15 -7.30
C VAL A 105 -12.91 0.99 -6.89
N GLN A 106 -12.92 2.30 -7.15
CA GLN A 106 -11.87 3.20 -6.70
C GLN A 106 -11.76 3.25 -5.16
N ASN A 107 -12.89 3.20 -4.44
CA ASN A 107 -12.89 3.08 -2.99
C ASN A 107 -12.40 1.72 -2.49
N LEU A 108 -12.61 0.62 -3.23
CA LEU A 108 -11.99 -0.67 -2.93
C LEU A 108 -10.45 -0.61 -3.06
N VAL A 109 -9.91 0.19 -3.99
CA VAL A 109 -8.46 0.42 -4.07
C VAL A 109 -7.96 1.14 -2.82
N PHE A 110 -8.68 2.17 -2.35
CA PHE A 110 -8.33 2.87 -1.11
C PHE A 110 -8.49 1.98 0.13
N TYR A 111 -9.44 1.05 0.10
CA TYR A 111 -9.63 0.04 1.14
C TYR A 111 -8.37 -0.81 1.32
N ILE A 112 -7.70 -1.22 0.23
CA ILE A 112 -6.50 -2.07 0.29
C ILE A 112 -5.16 -1.31 0.27
N GLU A 113 -5.15 0.02 0.08
CA GLU A 113 -3.93 0.84 -0.07
C GLU A 113 -2.96 0.70 1.12
N ARG A 114 -3.50 0.56 2.34
CA ARG A 114 -2.72 0.51 3.59
C ARG A 114 -2.59 -0.89 4.19
N THR A 115 -2.89 -1.93 3.41
CA THR A 115 -2.80 -3.34 3.83
C THR A 115 -1.46 -3.69 4.46
N TYR A 116 -0.35 -3.14 3.97
CA TYR A 116 1.02 -3.38 4.47
C TYR A 116 1.27 -3.10 5.95
N ARG A 117 0.32 -2.45 6.62
CA ARG A 117 0.35 -2.18 8.07
C ARG A 117 -0.95 -2.55 8.78
N ALA A 118 -1.91 -3.14 8.08
CA ALA A 118 -3.22 -3.48 8.61
C ALA A 118 -3.30 -4.99 8.87
N PRO A 119 -3.34 -5.42 10.14
CA PRO A 119 -3.64 -6.81 10.47
C PRO A 119 -5.03 -7.18 9.97
N ASP A 120 -5.20 -8.40 9.46
CA ASP A 120 -6.45 -8.92 8.94
C ASP A 120 -6.65 -10.40 9.33
N PHE A 121 -7.73 -11.03 8.87
CA PHE A 121 -8.01 -12.45 9.17
C PHE A 121 -7.36 -13.43 8.18
N GLY A 122 -6.79 -12.91 7.10
CA GLY A 122 -6.19 -13.68 6.01
C GLY A 122 -7.15 -14.61 5.30
N MET A 123 -6.64 -15.32 4.29
CA MET A 123 -7.40 -16.25 3.45
C MET A 123 -7.96 -17.45 4.21
N TRP A 124 -7.43 -17.73 5.39
CA TRP A 124 -7.87 -18.81 6.27
C TRP A 124 -8.92 -18.38 7.29
N GLU A 125 -9.33 -17.11 7.29
CA GLU A 125 -10.43 -16.56 8.09
C GLU A 125 -10.20 -16.62 9.62
N ARG A 126 -8.94 -16.82 10.04
CA ARG A 126 -8.56 -17.12 11.43
C ARG A 126 -7.85 -15.96 12.13
N GLY A 127 -7.26 -15.04 11.36
CA GLY A 127 -6.37 -14.04 11.92
C GLY A 127 -5.14 -14.71 12.47
N THR A 128 -4.90 -14.62 13.78
CA THR A 128 -3.74 -15.30 14.36
C THR A 128 -3.78 -16.81 14.14
N ARG A 129 -2.60 -17.44 14.03
CA ARG A 129 -2.49 -18.91 14.04
C ARG A 129 -3.19 -19.62 15.20
N TYR A 130 -3.47 -18.90 16.27
CA TYR A 130 -4.15 -19.41 17.47
C TYR A 130 -5.67 -19.32 17.37
N ASN A 131 -6.22 -18.78 16.28
CA ASN A 131 -7.65 -18.60 16.06
C ASN A 131 -8.38 -18.07 17.32
N ASN A 132 -7.96 -16.91 17.81
CA ASN A 132 -8.44 -16.30 19.05
C ASN A 132 -9.23 -15.00 18.81
N GLY A 133 -9.73 -14.81 17.59
CA GLY A 133 -10.50 -13.63 17.19
C GLY A 133 -9.69 -12.36 16.97
N LYS A 134 -8.36 -12.45 17.00
CA LYS A 134 -7.48 -11.30 16.73
C LYS A 134 -6.92 -11.36 15.32
N PRO A 135 -6.90 -10.24 14.58
CA PRO A 135 -6.26 -10.18 13.27
C PRO A 135 -4.73 -10.21 13.42
N GLU A 136 -4.04 -10.66 12.37
CA GLU A 136 -2.58 -10.59 12.25
C GLU A 136 -2.17 -10.07 10.87
N LEU A 137 -0.94 -9.58 10.74
CA LEU A 137 -0.40 -9.33 9.41
C LEU A 137 -0.27 -10.69 8.71
N HIS A 138 -1.06 -10.97 7.67
CA HIS A 138 -1.12 -12.31 7.07
C HIS A 138 -0.21 -12.43 5.82
N ALA A 139 0.27 -13.64 5.55
CA ALA A 139 1.14 -13.93 4.40
C ALA A 139 0.42 -13.84 3.04
N SER A 140 -0.88 -14.17 2.98
CA SER A 140 -1.70 -13.94 1.78
C SER A 140 -1.86 -12.45 1.48
N SER A 141 -1.96 -11.62 2.54
CA SER A 141 -2.16 -10.18 2.42
C SER A 141 -0.85 -9.43 2.15
N LEU A 142 0.27 -9.83 2.78
CA LEU A 142 1.56 -9.10 2.77
C LEU A 142 2.78 -9.87 2.29
N GLY A 143 2.61 -11.14 1.97
CA GLY A 143 3.66 -11.96 1.37
C GLY A 143 4.78 -12.43 2.29
N MET A 144 4.92 -11.96 3.55
CA MET A 144 5.84 -12.54 4.53
C MET A 144 5.48 -12.19 5.98
N VAL A 145 4.88 -13.12 6.73
CA VAL A 145 4.80 -13.02 8.21
C VAL A 145 5.24 -14.32 8.89
N LYS A 146 6.08 -14.14 9.92
CA LYS A 146 6.74 -15.02 10.93
C LYS A 146 6.76 -16.56 10.76
N ASN A 147 5.73 -17.22 10.22
CA ASN A 147 5.65 -18.67 10.03
C ASN A 147 5.67 -19.07 8.54
N THR A 148 5.67 -20.37 8.28
CA THR A 148 5.62 -20.89 6.90
C THR A 148 4.17 -21.21 6.61
N ASP A 149 3.62 -20.58 5.57
CA ASP A 149 2.22 -20.70 5.17
C ASP A 149 2.16 -21.06 3.67
N ALA A 150 1.21 -21.92 3.30
CA ALA A 150 0.98 -22.34 1.93
C ALA A 150 0.44 -21.22 1.04
N ALA A 151 -0.19 -20.19 1.62
CA ALA A 151 -0.57 -18.94 0.95
C ALA A 151 0.59 -18.35 0.13
N LEU A 152 1.81 -18.47 0.65
CA LEU A 152 3.02 -17.97 0.00
C LEU A 152 3.24 -18.57 -1.39
N LEU A 153 2.80 -19.80 -1.65
CA LEU A 153 2.90 -20.44 -2.97
C LEU A 153 2.09 -19.67 -4.02
N MET A 154 0.92 -19.17 -3.64
CA MET A 154 0.08 -18.33 -4.51
C MET A 154 0.57 -16.89 -4.58
N THR A 155 1.20 -16.40 -3.49
CA THR A 155 1.75 -15.04 -3.44
C THR A 155 2.96 -14.90 -4.36
N VAL A 156 3.90 -15.84 -4.34
CA VAL A 156 5.10 -15.80 -5.19
C VAL A 156 4.91 -16.45 -6.56
N GLY A 157 3.88 -17.30 -6.69
CA GLY A 157 3.50 -18.00 -7.92
C GLY A 157 2.21 -17.47 -8.53
N TRP A 158 1.55 -18.33 -9.32
CA TRP A 158 0.22 -18.00 -9.84
C TRP A 158 -0.82 -18.06 -8.70
N PRO A 159 -1.73 -17.08 -8.59
CA PRO A 159 -1.93 -15.99 -9.54
C PRO A 159 -1.09 -14.75 -9.23
N ALA A 160 -0.60 -14.52 -8.01
CA ALA A 160 -0.22 -13.17 -7.59
C ALA A 160 1.10 -12.63 -8.18
N PHE A 161 2.12 -13.47 -8.34
CA PHE A 161 3.48 -13.09 -8.79
C PHE A 161 4.06 -11.86 -8.08
N ALA A 162 3.94 -11.78 -6.75
CA ALA A 162 4.31 -10.61 -5.96
C ALA A 162 5.81 -10.25 -6.00
N SER A 163 6.67 -11.20 -6.38
CA SER A 163 8.10 -10.97 -6.57
C SER A 163 8.62 -11.69 -7.80
N HIS A 164 9.53 -11.02 -8.51
CA HIS A 164 10.29 -11.58 -9.63
C HIS A 164 11.77 -11.85 -9.26
N ASP A 165 12.12 -11.69 -7.98
CA ASP A 165 13.43 -12.09 -7.48
C ASP A 165 13.49 -13.62 -7.36
N GLU A 166 14.30 -14.22 -8.22
CA GLU A 166 14.48 -15.65 -8.32
C GLU A 166 15.02 -16.29 -7.02
N THR A 167 15.87 -15.56 -6.30
CA THR A 167 16.44 -16.04 -5.03
C THR A 167 15.36 -16.06 -3.94
N LEU A 168 14.52 -15.01 -3.89
CA LEU A 168 13.41 -14.92 -2.96
C LEU A 168 12.35 -15.98 -3.24
N PHE A 169 12.02 -16.18 -4.52
CA PHE A 169 11.09 -17.21 -4.97
C PHE A 169 11.57 -18.60 -4.51
N THR A 170 12.79 -18.98 -4.89
CA THR A 170 13.36 -20.31 -4.58
C THR A 170 13.43 -20.55 -3.08
N LYS A 171 13.88 -19.55 -2.31
CA LYS A 171 13.95 -19.63 -0.85
C LYS A 171 12.57 -19.82 -0.22
N THR A 172 11.55 -19.12 -0.73
CA THR A 172 10.18 -19.15 -0.20
C THR A 172 9.53 -20.49 -0.52
N VAL A 173 9.49 -20.89 -1.79
CA VAL A 173 8.91 -22.17 -2.24
C VAL A 173 9.63 -23.35 -1.57
N GLY A 174 10.96 -23.35 -1.52
CA GLY A 174 11.75 -24.39 -0.86
C GLY A 174 11.48 -24.48 0.64
N LYS A 175 11.15 -23.37 1.32
CA LYS A 175 10.73 -23.37 2.73
C LYS A 175 9.34 -23.98 2.89
N CYS A 176 8.37 -23.63 2.04
CA CYS A 176 7.03 -24.20 2.04
C CYS A 176 7.07 -25.71 1.79
N ILE A 177 7.77 -26.15 0.74
CA ILE A 177 7.96 -27.58 0.45
C ILE A 177 8.54 -28.32 1.66
N ARG A 178 9.68 -27.86 2.19
CA ARG A 178 10.37 -28.55 3.28
C ARG A 178 9.52 -28.68 4.55
N LYS A 179 8.66 -27.71 4.84
CA LYS A 179 7.92 -27.65 6.12
C LYS A 179 6.48 -28.13 6.02
N LEU A 180 5.82 -27.97 4.87
CA LEU A 180 4.38 -28.13 4.73
C LEU A 180 4.00 -29.26 3.77
N GLU A 181 4.86 -29.64 2.82
CA GLU A 181 4.57 -30.73 1.89
C GLU A 181 4.46 -32.07 2.64
N GLY A 182 3.37 -32.79 2.40
CA GLY A 182 3.15 -34.16 2.83
C GLY A 182 2.83 -35.07 1.63
N LYS A 183 2.49 -36.32 1.92
CA LYS A 183 2.16 -37.33 0.90
C LYS A 183 0.88 -36.99 0.12
N PHE A 184 -0.10 -36.37 0.76
CA PHE A 184 -1.45 -36.13 0.23
C PHE A 184 -1.74 -34.65 -0.10
N GLY A 185 -0.73 -33.78 -0.04
CA GLY A 185 -0.89 -32.37 -0.33
C GLY A 185 0.07 -31.49 0.46
N VAL A 186 -0.30 -30.23 0.64
CA VAL A 186 0.45 -29.26 1.45
C VAL A 186 -0.43 -28.82 2.61
N ARG A 187 0.12 -28.80 3.83
CA ARG A 187 -0.56 -28.23 5.01
C ARG A 187 -0.69 -26.72 4.84
N ARG A 188 -1.80 -26.11 5.28
CA ARG A 188 -1.97 -24.64 5.18
C ARG A 188 -0.89 -23.91 5.98
N PHE A 189 -0.74 -24.25 7.25
CA PHE A 189 0.37 -23.85 8.11
C PHE A 189 0.56 -24.90 9.21
N LEU A 190 1.66 -24.80 9.96
CA LEU A 190 1.93 -25.74 11.06
C LEU A 190 0.97 -25.51 12.23
N ARG A 191 0.53 -26.61 12.88
CA ARG A 191 -0.43 -26.60 13.99
C ARG A 191 -1.81 -26.06 13.61
N ASP A 192 -2.18 -26.23 12.36
CA ASP A 192 -3.51 -25.93 11.87
C ASP A 192 -4.48 -27.06 12.24
N GLY A 193 -5.55 -26.72 12.95
CA GLY A 193 -6.56 -27.68 13.39
C GLY A 193 -7.71 -27.87 12.41
N TYR A 194 -7.79 -27.09 11.32
CA TYR A 194 -8.92 -27.19 10.40
C TYR A 194 -9.05 -28.57 9.76
N HIS A 195 -10.24 -29.16 9.91
CA HIS A 195 -10.53 -30.55 9.52
C HIS A 195 -9.69 -31.62 10.25
N CYS A 196 -9.00 -31.26 11.34
CA CYS A 196 -8.40 -32.25 12.23
C CYS A 196 -9.51 -32.85 13.10
N GLU A 197 -9.55 -34.18 13.29
CA GLU A 197 -10.59 -34.81 14.13
C GLU A 197 -10.55 -34.35 15.59
N LEU A 198 -9.42 -33.78 16.05
CA LEU A 198 -9.27 -33.21 17.39
C LEU A 198 -9.86 -31.81 17.54
N GLU A 199 -10.25 -31.15 16.45
CA GLU A 199 -10.79 -29.79 16.46
C GLU A 199 -12.22 -29.78 17.03
N ASP A 200 -12.47 -28.91 18.02
CA ASP A 200 -13.83 -28.61 18.45
C ASP A 200 -14.47 -27.56 17.53
N ASN A 201 -15.29 -28.04 16.60
CA ASN A 201 -16.01 -27.24 15.60
C ASN A 201 -17.29 -26.60 16.15
N THR A 202 -17.65 -26.83 17.42
CA THR A 202 -18.82 -26.19 18.05
C THR A 202 -18.56 -24.74 18.46
N ARG A 203 -17.29 -24.33 18.48
CA ARG A 203 -16.83 -23.00 18.90
C ARG A 203 -16.10 -22.28 17.77
N PRO A 204 -16.17 -20.93 17.74
CA PRO A 204 -15.47 -20.14 16.72
C PRO A 204 -13.96 -20.02 16.97
N TYR A 205 -13.51 -20.17 18.22
CA TYR A 205 -12.13 -19.89 18.63
C TYR A 205 -11.53 -21.02 19.45
N TYR A 206 -10.21 -21.14 19.35
CA TYR A 206 -9.46 -22.15 20.08
C TYR A 206 -9.20 -21.78 21.54
N GLU A 207 -9.03 -22.83 22.35
CA GLU A 207 -8.56 -22.70 23.72
C GLU A 207 -7.05 -22.46 23.78
N GLU A 208 -6.60 -21.96 24.93
CA GLU A 208 -5.18 -21.83 25.21
C GLU A 208 -4.50 -23.21 25.11
N HIS A 209 -3.40 -23.27 24.34
CA HIS A 209 -2.63 -24.49 24.04
C HIS A 209 -3.27 -25.54 23.11
N GLU A 210 -4.52 -25.37 22.67
CA GLU A 210 -5.19 -26.35 21.80
C GLU A 210 -4.41 -26.63 20.51
N THR A 211 -3.85 -25.60 19.89
CA THR A 211 -3.03 -25.73 18.67
C THR A 211 -1.87 -26.72 18.78
N SER A 212 -1.33 -26.96 19.99
CA SER A 212 -0.27 -27.95 20.19
C SER A 212 -0.74 -29.38 19.92
N ARG A 213 -2.04 -29.65 20.04
CA ARG A 213 -2.64 -30.96 19.75
C ARG A 213 -2.65 -31.26 18.25
N PHE A 214 -2.65 -30.25 17.40
CA PHE A 214 -2.66 -30.44 15.94
C PHE A 214 -1.26 -30.67 15.36
N ASP A 215 -0.20 -30.46 16.13
CA ASP A 215 1.19 -30.60 15.68
C ASP A 215 1.45 -32.03 15.17
N GLY A 216 1.81 -32.12 13.88
CA GLY A 216 2.12 -33.39 13.20
C GLY A 216 0.93 -34.18 12.67
N VAL A 217 -0.31 -33.72 12.87
CA VAL A 217 -1.54 -34.38 12.37
C VAL A 217 -2.43 -33.42 11.59
N GLU A 218 -1.86 -32.34 11.05
CA GLU A 218 -2.59 -31.35 10.27
C GLU A 218 -3.07 -31.92 8.93
N SER A 219 -4.25 -31.49 8.50
CA SER A 219 -4.84 -31.85 7.21
C SER A 219 -3.96 -31.39 6.04
N GLN A 220 -3.94 -32.20 4.97
CA GLN A 220 -3.12 -31.95 3.77
C GLN A 220 -4.02 -31.58 2.58
N PHE A 221 -3.71 -30.47 1.91
CA PHE A 221 -4.57 -29.91 0.86
C PHE A 221 -3.94 -30.18 -0.52
N PRO A 222 -4.55 -31.04 -1.36
CA PRO A 222 -3.99 -31.43 -2.66
C PRO A 222 -4.00 -30.28 -3.67
N MET A 223 -4.90 -29.29 -3.52
CA MET A 223 -5.00 -28.12 -4.41
C MET A 223 -3.66 -27.38 -4.59
N PHE A 224 -2.78 -27.39 -3.58
CA PHE A 224 -1.48 -26.72 -3.69
C PHE A 224 -0.54 -27.40 -4.69
N PHE A 225 -0.68 -28.71 -4.94
CA PHE A 225 0.03 -29.35 -6.03
C PHE A 225 -0.42 -28.81 -7.39
N ALA A 226 -1.71 -28.48 -7.54
CA ALA A 226 -2.20 -27.81 -8.73
C ALA A 226 -1.57 -26.42 -8.91
N TYR A 227 -1.51 -25.61 -7.84
CA TYR A 227 -0.85 -24.30 -7.84
C TYR A 227 0.64 -24.37 -8.16
N MET A 228 1.35 -25.34 -7.60
CA MET A 228 2.77 -25.55 -7.86
C MET A 228 3.02 -25.96 -9.31
N SER A 229 2.18 -26.85 -9.86
CA SER A 229 2.25 -27.26 -11.26
C SER A 229 1.95 -26.10 -12.22
N LEU A 230 0.90 -25.31 -11.96
CA LEU A 230 0.58 -24.10 -12.73
C LEU A 230 1.73 -23.08 -12.69
N THR A 231 2.28 -22.83 -11.51
CA THR A 231 3.41 -21.89 -11.35
C THR A 231 4.64 -22.37 -12.11
N ALA A 232 4.94 -23.67 -12.08
CA ALA A 232 6.02 -24.26 -12.84
C ALA A 232 5.81 -24.12 -14.36
N HIS A 233 4.58 -24.31 -14.85
CA HIS A 233 4.22 -24.03 -16.25
C HIS A 233 4.49 -22.57 -16.63
N PHE A 234 4.06 -21.60 -15.79
CA PHE A 234 4.34 -20.17 -16.02
C PHE A 234 5.84 -19.87 -16.12
N ARG A 235 6.66 -20.55 -15.32
CA ARG A 235 8.11 -20.40 -15.27
C ARG A 235 8.88 -21.22 -16.32
N GLY A 236 8.19 -22.09 -17.06
CA GLY A 236 8.81 -22.94 -18.09
C GLY A 236 9.54 -24.17 -17.52
N ASP A 237 9.30 -24.53 -16.26
CA ASP A 237 9.87 -25.72 -15.63
C ASP A 237 8.92 -26.92 -15.80
N GLN A 238 9.04 -27.57 -16.96
CA GLN A 238 8.15 -28.68 -17.31
C GLN A 238 8.32 -29.89 -16.37
N GLN A 239 9.55 -30.14 -15.89
CA GLN A 239 9.82 -31.27 -14.99
C GLN A 239 9.11 -31.10 -13.65
N HIS A 240 9.15 -29.90 -13.05
CA HIS A 240 8.40 -29.63 -11.82
C HIS A 240 6.89 -29.62 -12.07
N ALA A 241 6.44 -29.13 -13.23
CA ALA A 241 5.03 -29.14 -13.59
C ALA A 241 4.47 -30.57 -13.63
N ASP A 242 5.18 -31.48 -14.31
CA ASP A 242 4.81 -32.90 -14.43
C ASP A 242 4.85 -33.60 -13.07
N LYS A 243 5.91 -33.39 -12.28
CA LYS A 243 6.05 -33.97 -10.93
C LYS A 243 4.84 -33.70 -10.05
N TYR A 244 4.40 -32.44 -9.96
CA TYR A 244 3.27 -32.08 -9.08
C TYR A 244 1.91 -32.43 -9.69
N PHE A 245 1.81 -32.47 -11.03
CA PHE A 245 0.63 -32.99 -11.70
C PHE A 245 0.41 -34.48 -11.39
N ASP A 246 1.45 -35.32 -11.51
CA ASP A 246 1.37 -36.75 -11.24
C ASP A 246 1.02 -37.03 -9.77
N LYS A 247 1.58 -36.25 -8.85
CA LYS A 247 1.20 -36.29 -7.43
C LYS A 247 -0.27 -35.98 -7.23
N LEU A 248 -0.81 -34.97 -7.91
CA LEU A 248 -2.22 -34.60 -7.81
C LEU A 248 -3.13 -35.67 -8.40
N GLN A 249 -2.77 -36.27 -9.53
CA GLN A 249 -3.55 -37.34 -10.18
C GLN A 249 -3.77 -38.53 -9.26
N ALA A 250 -2.77 -38.89 -8.45
CA ALA A 250 -2.86 -39.98 -7.48
C ALA A 250 -3.82 -39.68 -6.30
N LEU A 251 -4.31 -38.44 -6.18
CA LEU A 251 -5.13 -37.94 -5.06
C LEU A 251 -6.55 -37.55 -5.51
N LEU A 252 -6.95 -37.92 -6.72
CA LEU A 252 -8.31 -37.71 -7.18
C LEU A 252 -9.25 -38.75 -6.58
N VAL A 253 -10.46 -38.33 -6.25
CA VAL A 253 -11.51 -39.19 -5.69
C VAL A 253 -12.59 -39.39 -6.73
N ASN A 254 -13.15 -40.61 -6.79
CA ASN A 254 -14.24 -40.90 -7.70
C ASN A 254 -15.56 -40.29 -7.21
N ASP A 255 -16.30 -39.67 -8.12
CA ASP A 255 -17.67 -39.21 -7.90
C ASP A 255 -18.51 -39.38 -9.18
N ASP A 256 -19.40 -40.37 -9.16
CA ASP A 256 -20.28 -40.71 -10.29
C ASP A 256 -21.26 -39.59 -10.66
N SER A 257 -21.48 -38.60 -9.78
CA SER A 257 -22.34 -37.45 -10.05
C SER A 257 -21.69 -36.41 -10.97
N VAL A 258 -20.37 -36.48 -11.17
CA VAL A 258 -19.60 -35.49 -11.95
C VAL A 258 -19.18 -36.06 -13.30
N ALA A 259 -19.35 -35.27 -14.36
CA ALA A 259 -18.87 -35.64 -15.69
C ALA A 259 -17.34 -35.80 -15.69
N GLY A 260 -16.86 -37.02 -15.98
CA GLY A 260 -15.44 -37.38 -15.90
C GLY A 260 -15.07 -38.17 -14.64
N GLY A 261 -15.99 -38.28 -13.67
CA GLY A 261 -15.92 -39.22 -12.55
C GLY A 261 -14.86 -38.92 -11.50
N LEU A 262 -14.03 -37.88 -11.66
CA LEU A 262 -12.91 -37.58 -10.76
C LEU A 262 -12.95 -36.14 -10.27
N ILE A 263 -12.76 -35.95 -8.97
CA ILE A 263 -12.73 -34.65 -8.31
C ILE A 263 -11.50 -34.53 -7.40
N VAL A 264 -11.08 -33.28 -7.17
CA VAL A 264 -10.08 -32.96 -6.15
C VAL A 264 -10.81 -32.75 -4.81
N PRO A 265 -10.56 -33.57 -3.78
CA PRO A 265 -11.12 -33.32 -2.45
C PRO A 265 -10.54 -32.03 -1.85
N GLU A 266 -11.22 -31.47 -0.85
CA GLU A 266 -10.73 -30.26 -0.16
C GLU A 266 -9.39 -30.53 0.51
N CYS A 267 -9.35 -31.57 1.36
CA CYS A 267 -8.16 -32.02 2.05
C CYS A 267 -8.24 -33.51 2.40
N TYR A 268 -7.12 -33.99 2.91
CA TYR A 268 -6.91 -35.32 3.46
C TYR A 268 -6.63 -35.21 4.96
N CYS A 269 -7.28 -36.06 5.75
CA CYS A 269 -7.27 -36.01 7.21
C CYS A 269 -6.67 -37.29 7.81
N VAL A 270 -6.12 -37.15 9.02
CA VAL A 270 -5.61 -38.28 9.81
C VAL A 270 -6.72 -38.77 10.72
N ASP A 271 -7.07 -40.05 10.61
CA ASP A 271 -8.00 -40.74 11.51
C ASP A 271 -7.40 -40.79 12.93
N GLU A 272 -8.23 -40.53 13.95
CA GLU A 272 -7.87 -40.50 15.37
C GLU A 272 -7.09 -41.75 15.80
N CYS A 273 -7.47 -42.92 15.27
CA CYS A 273 -6.83 -44.20 15.59
C CYS A 273 -5.36 -44.27 15.15
N TYR A 274 -4.95 -43.43 14.19
CA TYR A 274 -3.61 -43.44 13.61
C TYR A 274 -2.78 -42.19 13.92
N MET A 275 -3.31 -41.24 14.71
CA MET A 275 -2.62 -39.98 15.02
C MET A 275 -1.27 -40.16 15.71
N ASP A 276 -1.19 -41.05 16.71
CA ASP A 276 0.08 -41.29 17.42
C ASP A 276 1.17 -41.84 16.51
N ARG A 277 0.78 -42.68 15.55
CA ARG A 277 1.68 -43.23 14.53
C ARG A 277 2.17 -42.13 13.58
N GLU A 278 1.27 -41.27 13.11
CA GLU A 278 1.62 -40.16 12.22
C GLU A 278 2.54 -39.14 12.92
N ARG A 279 2.31 -38.83 14.20
CA ARG A 279 3.20 -37.98 15.00
C ARG A 279 4.59 -38.59 15.19
N ALA A 280 4.66 -39.88 15.50
CA ALA A 280 5.93 -40.56 15.74
C ALA A 280 6.77 -40.67 14.45
N LYS A 281 6.11 -40.85 13.31
CA LYS A 281 6.76 -40.93 12.00
C LYS A 281 5.88 -40.25 10.95
N PRO A 282 6.19 -39.00 10.56
CA PRO A 282 5.41 -38.26 9.57
C PRO A 282 5.31 -38.99 8.23
N ASN A 283 4.14 -38.89 7.59
CA ASN A 283 3.75 -39.59 6.36
C ASN A 283 3.78 -41.12 6.48
N SER A 284 3.52 -41.67 7.67
CA SER A 284 3.51 -43.12 7.88
C SER A 284 2.12 -43.73 7.83
N THR A 285 1.08 -42.91 7.81
CA THR A 285 -0.34 -43.31 7.70
C THR A 285 -0.90 -42.94 6.32
N ASP A 286 -1.92 -43.68 5.89
CA ASP A 286 -2.71 -43.31 4.73
C ASP A 286 -3.88 -42.46 5.22
N LEU A 287 -3.92 -41.21 4.76
CA LEU A 287 -4.96 -40.25 5.14
C LEU A 287 -6.21 -40.49 4.31
N TYR A 288 -7.38 -40.20 4.86
CA TYR A 288 -8.65 -40.31 4.14
C TYR A 288 -9.06 -38.93 3.58
N PRO A 289 -9.65 -38.88 2.37
CA PRO A 289 -10.15 -37.62 1.81
C PRO A 289 -11.45 -37.21 2.51
N VAL A 290 -11.64 -35.91 2.70
CA VAL A 290 -12.92 -35.36 3.17
C VAL A 290 -14.05 -35.73 2.19
N ASN A 291 -15.16 -36.23 2.73
CA ASN A 291 -16.27 -36.76 1.93
C ASN A 291 -17.07 -35.64 1.25
N PRO A 292 -17.10 -35.56 -0.09
CA PRO A 292 -17.87 -34.55 -0.80
C PRO A 292 -19.39 -34.69 -0.64
N GLN A 293 -19.90 -35.87 -0.25
CA GLN A 293 -21.32 -36.04 0.06
C GLN A 293 -21.72 -35.36 1.37
N GLU A 294 -20.77 -35.18 2.29
CA GLU A 294 -21.00 -34.56 3.59
C GLU A 294 -20.75 -33.04 3.54
N PHE A 295 -19.65 -32.63 2.90
CA PHE A 295 -19.20 -31.23 2.89
C PHE A 295 -19.46 -30.49 1.57
N GLY A 296 -19.96 -31.20 0.55
CA GLY A 296 -20.10 -30.69 -0.81
C GLY A 296 -18.79 -30.69 -1.59
N HIS A 297 -18.85 -30.31 -2.87
CA HIS A 297 -17.65 -30.15 -3.69
C HIS A 297 -16.93 -28.86 -3.35
N HIS A 298 -15.64 -28.96 -3.02
CA HIS A 298 -14.81 -27.77 -2.83
C HIS A 298 -14.50 -27.11 -4.19
N LEU A 299 -15.30 -26.10 -4.53
CA LEU A 299 -15.28 -25.44 -5.83
C LEU A 299 -13.92 -24.85 -6.19
N TRP A 300 -13.18 -24.37 -5.20
CA TRP A 300 -11.88 -23.75 -5.42
C TRP A 300 -10.82 -24.77 -5.87
N SER A 301 -10.68 -25.91 -5.17
CA SER A 301 -9.76 -26.99 -5.56
C SER A 301 -10.04 -27.44 -7.01
N ASN A 302 -11.32 -27.65 -7.32
CA ASN A 302 -11.73 -28.17 -8.62
C ASN A 302 -11.59 -27.12 -9.74
N ALA A 303 -11.83 -25.84 -9.46
CA ALA A 303 -11.61 -24.77 -10.44
C ALA A 303 -10.12 -24.66 -10.85
N VAL A 304 -9.20 -24.71 -9.88
CA VAL A 304 -7.76 -24.64 -10.15
C VAL A 304 -7.29 -25.89 -10.91
N TYR A 305 -7.84 -27.06 -10.58
CA TYR A 305 -7.54 -28.30 -11.28
C TYR A 305 -8.02 -28.27 -12.75
N ILE A 306 -9.23 -27.77 -13.01
CA ILE A 306 -9.74 -27.59 -14.38
C ILE A 306 -8.83 -26.63 -15.16
N ILE A 307 -8.40 -25.53 -14.55
CA ILE A 307 -7.45 -24.59 -15.19
C ILE A 307 -6.13 -25.30 -15.53
N LEU A 308 -5.61 -26.14 -14.63
CA LEU A 308 -4.40 -26.93 -14.86
C LEU A 308 -4.56 -27.93 -16.01
N LEU A 309 -5.69 -28.64 -16.10
CA LEU A 309 -5.97 -29.53 -17.23
C LEU A 309 -5.99 -28.75 -18.54
N LEU A 310 -6.71 -27.63 -18.58
CA LEU A 310 -6.84 -26.81 -19.78
C LEU A 310 -5.48 -26.28 -20.28
N ILE A 311 -4.59 -25.85 -19.38
CA ILE A 311 -3.28 -25.33 -19.80
C ILE A 311 -2.33 -26.46 -20.22
N ARG A 312 -2.40 -27.61 -19.55
CA ARG A 312 -1.57 -28.79 -19.86
C ARG A 312 -1.94 -29.39 -21.22
N ASP A 313 -3.23 -29.44 -21.53
CA ASP A 313 -3.75 -29.93 -22.82
C ASP A 313 -3.60 -28.88 -23.94
N GLY A 314 -3.02 -27.71 -23.66
CA GLY A 314 -2.81 -26.64 -24.63
C GLY A 314 -4.09 -25.93 -25.08
N LEU A 315 -5.22 -26.15 -24.39
CA LEU A 315 -6.52 -25.56 -24.70
C LEU A 315 -6.62 -24.08 -24.32
N ILE A 316 -5.74 -23.65 -23.39
CA ILE A 316 -5.48 -22.26 -23.02
C ILE A 316 -3.96 -22.02 -22.95
N HIS A 317 -3.56 -20.76 -23.02
CA HIS A 317 -2.17 -20.30 -22.92
C HIS A 317 -2.00 -19.37 -21.72
N LYS A 318 -0.74 -19.08 -21.35
CA LYS A 318 -0.41 -18.17 -20.24
C LYS A 318 -1.10 -16.82 -20.36
N GLY A 319 -1.16 -16.25 -21.57
CA GLY A 319 -1.82 -14.97 -21.83
C GLY A 319 -3.35 -14.99 -21.70
N ASP A 320 -3.99 -16.18 -21.70
CA ASP A 320 -5.42 -16.30 -21.39
C ASP A 320 -5.68 -16.22 -19.87
N LEU A 321 -4.72 -16.67 -19.04
CA LEU A 321 -4.79 -16.64 -17.58
C LEU A 321 -4.22 -15.36 -16.97
N ASP A 322 -3.25 -14.74 -17.62
CA ASP A 322 -2.59 -13.50 -17.20
C ASP A 322 -2.47 -12.53 -18.39
N PRO A 323 -3.58 -11.92 -18.83
CA PRO A 323 -3.60 -11.01 -19.97
C PRO A 323 -2.83 -9.71 -19.73
N ILE A 324 -2.51 -9.40 -18.46
CA ILE A 324 -1.71 -8.23 -18.07
C ILE A 324 -0.22 -8.55 -17.90
N ASN A 325 0.19 -9.79 -18.18
CA ASN A 325 1.57 -10.28 -18.12
C ASN A 325 2.27 -9.98 -16.79
N ARG A 326 1.54 -10.08 -15.69
CA ARG A 326 2.07 -9.87 -14.35
C ARG A 326 3.15 -10.89 -13.98
N HIS A 327 3.13 -12.10 -14.54
CA HIS A 327 4.22 -13.06 -14.37
C HIS A 327 5.59 -12.53 -14.83
N LEU A 328 5.61 -11.47 -15.64
CA LEU A 328 6.82 -10.77 -16.05
C LEU A 328 7.11 -9.57 -15.11
N PRO A 329 8.41 -9.25 -14.89
CA PRO A 329 8.83 -7.99 -14.28
C PRO A 329 8.17 -6.78 -14.95
N ALA A 330 7.88 -5.74 -14.17
CA ALA A 330 7.24 -4.52 -14.68
C ALA A 330 7.92 -3.95 -15.95
N SER A 331 9.25 -4.00 -16.00
CA SER A 331 10.06 -3.56 -17.16
C SER A 331 9.89 -4.41 -18.43
N GLN A 332 9.39 -5.64 -18.31
CA GLN A 332 9.18 -6.57 -19.42
C GLN A 332 7.71 -6.67 -19.84
N ARG A 333 6.80 -5.96 -19.14
CA ARG A 333 5.38 -5.98 -19.47
C ARG A 333 5.13 -5.17 -20.75
N PRO A 334 4.24 -5.64 -21.66
CA PRO A 334 3.88 -4.89 -22.85
C PRO A 334 3.26 -3.53 -22.51
N MET A 335 3.62 -2.49 -23.27
CA MET A 335 3.00 -1.17 -23.14
C MET A 335 1.54 -1.22 -23.61
N GLN A 336 0.65 -0.58 -22.85
CA GLN A 336 -0.75 -0.40 -23.21
C GLN A 336 -0.99 1.09 -23.45
N PHE A 337 -0.93 1.52 -24.73
CA PHE A 337 -0.96 2.90 -25.25
C PHE A 337 -2.17 3.80 -24.85
N ASN A 338 -3.01 3.37 -23.91
CA ASN A 338 -4.25 4.05 -23.54
C ASN A 338 -4.26 4.56 -22.08
N ARG A 339 -3.12 4.59 -21.36
CA ARG A 339 -3.08 5.09 -19.98
C ARG A 339 -2.13 6.29 -19.85
N HIS A 340 -2.50 7.27 -19.03
CA HIS A 340 -1.69 8.48 -18.82
C HIS A 340 -0.47 8.24 -17.91
N SER A 341 -0.50 7.21 -17.06
CA SER A 341 0.59 6.79 -16.16
C SER A 341 1.01 5.34 -16.48
N GLU A 342 1.81 5.17 -17.52
CA GLU A 342 2.29 3.84 -17.94
C GLU A 342 3.53 3.42 -17.17
N PHE A 343 3.66 2.12 -16.87
CA PHE A 343 4.93 1.59 -16.38
C PHE A 343 5.94 1.59 -17.53
N GLN A 344 7.20 1.94 -17.24
CA GLN A 344 8.29 1.83 -18.21
C GLN A 344 8.39 0.40 -18.70
N GLY A 345 8.50 0.24 -20.02
CA GLY A 345 9.06 -0.97 -20.61
C GLY A 345 10.56 -1.07 -20.31
N SER A 346 11.26 -1.88 -21.11
CA SER A 346 12.66 -2.25 -20.91
C SER A 346 13.60 -1.03 -20.83
N MET A 347 13.93 -0.58 -19.63
CA MET A 347 15.19 0.10 -19.36
C MET A 347 16.00 -0.69 -18.32
N GLU A 348 17.23 -1.01 -18.68
CA GLU A 348 18.25 -1.49 -17.75
C GLU A 348 18.83 -0.28 -17.00
N GLY A 349 18.70 -0.28 -15.67
CA GLY A 349 19.33 0.70 -14.77
C GLY A 349 18.40 1.77 -14.19
N ASP A 350 18.93 2.51 -13.22
CA ASP A 350 18.19 3.57 -12.52
C ASP A 350 18.00 4.80 -13.41
N PRO A 351 16.81 5.44 -13.44
CA PRO A 351 16.55 6.63 -14.23
C PRO A 351 17.39 7.81 -13.74
N VAL A 352 17.64 8.76 -14.65
CA VAL A 352 18.23 10.06 -14.28
C VAL A 352 17.15 10.92 -13.65
N VAL A 353 17.32 11.29 -12.38
CA VAL A 353 16.39 12.17 -11.66
C VAL A 353 16.58 13.61 -12.14
N GLN A 354 15.51 14.23 -12.64
CA GLN A 354 15.52 15.62 -13.10
C GLN A 354 15.25 16.55 -11.91
N ILE A 355 16.02 17.62 -11.79
CA ILE A 355 15.95 18.56 -10.68
C ILE A 355 15.64 19.95 -11.23
N ALA A 356 14.48 20.48 -10.87
CA ALA A 356 14.11 21.88 -11.09
C ALA A 356 14.33 22.66 -9.79
N LEU A 357 15.20 23.68 -9.84
CA LEU A 357 15.44 24.58 -8.71
C LEU A 357 14.58 25.83 -8.87
N ILE A 358 13.65 26.05 -7.94
CA ILE A 358 12.78 27.23 -7.89
C ILE A 358 13.18 28.08 -6.69
N ALA A 359 13.54 29.34 -6.91
CA ALA A 359 13.80 30.30 -5.85
C ALA A 359 12.53 31.13 -5.58
N GLU A 360 12.20 31.38 -4.32
CA GLU A 360 11.00 32.16 -3.97
C GLU A 360 11.08 33.65 -4.35
N SER A 361 12.29 34.18 -4.56
CA SER A 361 12.53 35.59 -4.90
C SER A 361 13.64 35.73 -5.95
N THR A 362 13.56 36.78 -6.76
CA THR A 362 14.67 37.22 -7.64
C THR A 362 15.93 37.56 -6.83
N HIS A 363 15.79 38.05 -5.60
CA HIS A 363 16.94 38.32 -4.73
C HIS A 363 17.73 37.06 -4.43
N LEU A 364 17.05 35.99 -4.03
CA LEU A 364 17.64 34.69 -3.75
C LEU A 364 18.27 34.07 -5.00
N GLN A 365 17.58 34.18 -6.14
CA GLN A 365 18.09 33.74 -7.43
C GLN A 365 19.43 34.42 -7.76
N MET A 366 19.49 35.75 -7.63
CA MET A 366 20.71 36.53 -7.86
C MET A 366 21.82 36.13 -6.89
N LYS A 367 21.51 35.93 -5.60
CA LYS A 367 22.49 35.47 -4.60
C LYS A 367 23.08 34.11 -4.99
N LEU A 368 22.25 33.12 -5.33
CA LEU A 368 22.70 31.79 -5.74
C LEU A 368 23.49 31.81 -7.06
N SER A 369 23.16 32.73 -7.96
CA SER A 369 23.89 32.91 -9.23
C SER A 369 25.35 33.30 -9.01
N THR A 370 25.68 34.01 -7.93
CA THR A 370 27.08 34.37 -7.58
C THR A 370 27.95 33.14 -7.28
N PHE A 371 27.32 32.04 -6.84
CA PHE A 371 27.97 30.75 -6.62
C PHE A 371 27.87 29.83 -7.85
N GLY A 372 27.37 30.34 -8.97
CA GLY A 372 27.20 29.59 -10.21
C GLY A 372 26.05 28.58 -10.17
N ILE A 373 25.09 28.71 -9.25
CA ILE A 373 23.88 27.89 -9.21
C ILE A 373 22.77 28.59 -10.00
N SER A 374 22.22 27.94 -11.02
CA SER A 374 21.12 28.47 -11.82
C SER A 374 19.78 27.95 -11.31
N CYS A 375 18.90 28.86 -10.92
CA CYS A 375 17.51 28.59 -10.50
C CYS A 375 16.54 29.50 -11.26
N GLN A 376 15.25 29.22 -11.18
CA GLN A 376 14.17 30.03 -11.79
C GLN A 376 13.24 30.58 -10.71
N THR A 377 12.60 31.72 -10.95
CA THR A 377 11.49 32.18 -10.09
C THR A 377 10.15 31.60 -10.55
N PRO A 378 9.09 31.61 -9.72
CA PRO A 378 7.74 31.22 -10.13
C PRO A 378 7.23 31.97 -11.36
N HIS A 379 7.58 33.25 -11.50
CA HIS A 379 7.20 34.04 -12.67
C HIS A 379 7.91 33.58 -13.95
N GLU A 380 9.19 33.20 -13.88
CA GLU A 380 9.96 32.71 -15.03
C GLU A 380 9.55 31.30 -15.53
N VAL A 381 8.80 30.55 -14.73
CA VAL A 381 8.31 29.21 -15.10
C VAL A 381 6.93 29.22 -15.72
N GLU A 382 6.23 30.36 -15.73
CA GLU A 382 4.95 30.51 -16.43
C GLU A 382 5.08 30.07 -17.91
N PRO A 383 4.09 29.31 -18.44
CA PRO A 383 2.76 29.04 -17.88
C PRO A 383 2.68 27.85 -16.91
N VAL A 384 3.82 27.24 -16.53
CA VAL A 384 3.83 26.11 -15.59
C VAL A 384 3.59 26.65 -14.18
N GLN A 385 2.55 26.14 -13.51
CA GLN A 385 2.24 26.53 -12.15
C GLN A 385 2.99 25.65 -11.14
N ILE A 386 3.55 26.27 -10.11
CA ILE A 386 4.20 25.57 -9.00
C ILE A 386 3.20 25.45 -7.85
N TRP A 387 2.76 24.24 -7.54
CA TRP A 387 1.79 23.98 -6.48
C TRP A 387 2.43 23.35 -5.25
N PRO A 388 1.94 23.69 -4.04
CA PRO A 388 2.17 22.87 -2.86
C PRO A 388 1.51 21.49 -3.02
N SER A 389 2.04 20.48 -2.34
CA SER A 389 1.54 19.11 -2.44
C SER A 389 0.14 18.95 -1.84
N TRP A 390 -0.23 19.74 -0.81
CA TRP A 390 -1.58 19.70 -0.21
C TRP A 390 -2.71 20.04 -1.19
N ARG A 391 -2.47 20.88 -2.21
CA ARG A 391 -3.48 21.16 -3.24
C ARG A 391 -3.81 19.92 -4.05
N MET A 392 -2.80 19.10 -4.33
CA MET A 392 -3.00 17.80 -4.97
C MET A 392 -3.75 16.83 -4.08
N VAL A 393 -3.58 16.91 -2.75
CA VAL A 393 -4.39 16.13 -1.80
C VAL A 393 -5.87 16.48 -1.97
N LYS A 394 -6.23 17.77 -1.85
CA LYS A 394 -7.62 18.22 -2.03
C LYS A 394 -8.20 17.82 -3.39
N LEU A 395 -7.44 17.98 -4.46
CA LEU A 395 -7.88 17.59 -5.81
C LEU A 395 -8.17 16.09 -5.90
N PHE A 396 -7.29 15.26 -5.34
CA PHE A 396 -7.46 13.81 -5.37
C PHE A 396 -8.49 13.29 -4.37
N ASP A 397 -8.95 14.08 -3.39
CA ASP A 397 -10.05 13.68 -2.50
C ASP A 397 -11.34 13.44 -3.30
N CYS A 398 -11.52 14.17 -4.41
CA CYS A 398 -12.62 13.96 -5.36
C CYS A 398 -12.58 12.59 -6.07
N LEU A 399 -11.41 11.93 -6.13
CA LEU A 399 -11.26 10.65 -6.80
C LEU A 399 -12.08 9.58 -6.08
N GLY A 400 -13.11 9.05 -6.76
CA GLY A 400 -14.02 8.05 -6.20
C GLY A 400 -15.09 8.63 -5.26
N ARG A 401 -15.26 9.94 -5.19
CA ARG A 401 -16.38 10.56 -4.48
C ARG A 401 -17.68 10.25 -5.20
N ASP A 402 -18.72 9.90 -4.44
CA ASP A 402 -20.03 9.57 -5.00
C ASP A 402 -21.15 9.90 -4.01
N GLU A 403 -21.92 10.94 -4.28
CA GLU A 403 -22.96 11.42 -3.35
C GLU A 403 -24.12 10.42 -3.22
N LYS A 404 -24.45 9.69 -4.29
CA LYS A 404 -25.56 8.72 -4.28
C LYS A 404 -25.23 7.49 -3.45
N LEU A 405 -23.98 7.03 -3.50
CA LEU A 405 -23.48 5.93 -2.68
C LEU A 405 -22.93 6.40 -1.33
N GLY A 406 -22.98 7.70 -1.03
CA GLY A 406 -22.42 8.30 0.18
C GLY A 406 -20.91 8.12 0.32
N LEU A 407 -20.15 7.93 -0.78
CA LEU A 407 -18.71 7.71 -0.75
C LEU A 407 -17.96 9.05 -0.70
N SER A 408 -17.06 9.20 0.27
CA SER A 408 -16.27 10.44 0.42
C SER A 408 -15.10 10.57 -0.57
N GLY A 409 -14.75 9.49 -1.30
CA GLY A 409 -13.61 9.47 -2.20
C GLY A 409 -12.29 9.11 -1.52
N ARG A 410 -11.18 9.59 -2.07
CA ARG A 410 -9.84 9.28 -1.55
C ARG A 410 -9.66 9.93 -0.16
N PRO A 411 -9.12 9.21 0.83
CA PRO A 411 -8.76 9.83 2.10
C PRO A 411 -7.67 10.90 1.90
N PRO A 412 -7.67 12.00 2.66
CA PRO A 412 -6.70 13.09 2.51
C PRO A 412 -5.32 12.66 3.00
N ARG A 413 -4.57 12.00 2.12
CA ARG A 413 -3.23 11.45 2.42
C ARG A 413 -2.16 12.25 1.66
N PRO A 414 -1.02 12.55 2.31
CA PRO A 414 0.03 13.36 1.71
C PRO A 414 0.61 12.70 0.46
N PHE A 415 1.09 13.52 -0.47
CA PHE A 415 1.78 13.06 -1.67
C PHE A 415 3.23 12.74 -1.34
N GLY A 416 3.62 11.48 -1.55
CA GLY A 416 5.01 11.07 -1.38
C GLY A 416 5.91 11.55 -2.54
N PRO A 417 7.24 11.35 -2.42
CA PRO A 417 8.22 11.82 -3.40
C PRO A 417 8.00 11.29 -4.82
N LEU A 418 7.46 10.08 -4.97
CA LEU A 418 7.11 9.52 -6.29
C LEU A 418 5.95 10.27 -6.96
N SER A 419 4.98 10.75 -6.18
CA SER A 419 3.84 11.48 -6.74
C SER A 419 4.20 12.93 -7.03
N THR A 420 4.98 13.58 -6.15
CA THR A 420 5.44 14.96 -6.38
C THR A 420 6.49 15.07 -7.48
N SER A 421 7.18 13.98 -7.83
CA SER A 421 8.11 13.93 -8.96
C SER A 421 7.43 13.77 -10.33
N LYS A 422 6.10 13.80 -10.39
CA LYS A 422 5.33 13.83 -11.64
C LYS A 422 4.98 15.25 -12.02
N VAL A 423 4.77 15.46 -13.31
CA VAL A 423 4.15 16.67 -13.84
C VAL A 423 2.68 16.38 -14.05
N PHE A 424 1.79 17.28 -13.64
CA PHE A 424 0.36 17.11 -13.78
C PHE A 424 -0.21 18.03 -14.86
N ARG A 425 -1.23 17.55 -15.56
CA ARG A 425 -2.11 18.36 -16.41
C ARG A 425 -3.44 18.49 -15.69
N VAL A 426 -3.75 19.69 -15.19
CA VAL A 426 -4.94 19.97 -14.38
C VAL A 426 -5.69 21.13 -14.99
N PHE A 427 -6.95 20.93 -15.37
CA PHE A 427 -7.79 21.97 -16.01
C PHE A 427 -7.18 22.65 -17.24
N GLY A 428 -6.28 21.94 -17.95
CA GLY A 428 -5.54 22.48 -19.10
C GLY A 428 -4.17 23.09 -18.75
N ASP A 429 -3.94 23.39 -17.47
CA ASP A 429 -2.67 23.92 -16.97
C ASP A 429 -1.65 22.81 -16.70
N THR A 430 -0.38 23.15 -16.84
CA THR A 430 0.73 22.26 -16.45
C THR A 430 1.16 22.63 -15.04
N VAL A 431 1.10 21.65 -14.14
CA VAL A 431 1.38 21.83 -12.72
C VAL A 431 2.58 20.99 -12.32
N LEU A 432 3.51 21.60 -11.60
CA LEU A 432 4.63 20.92 -10.95
C LEU A 432 4.51 21.10 -9.44
N CYS A 433 4.67 20.01 -8.69
CA CYS A 433 4.53 20.03 -7.24
C CYS A 433 5.89 19.95 -6.55
N TYR A 434 6.09 20.75 -5.50
CA TYR A 434 7.23 20.54 -4.62
C TYR A 434 6.88 19.53 -3.51
N PRO A 435 7.86 18.71 -3.05
CA PRO A 435 7.65 17.77 -1.95
C PRO A 435 7.23 18.42 -0.62
N LEU A 436 6.55 17.65 0.23
CA LEU A 436 6.11 18.05 1.57
C LEU A 436 7.23 18.64 2.45
N LEU A 437 8.48 18.22 2.23
CA LEU A 437 9.65 18.72 2.97
C LEU A 437 9.94 20.22 2.77
N PHE A 438 9.32 20.85 1.77
CA PHE A 438 9.39 22.31 1.54
C PHE A 438 8.10 23.04 1.95
N GLU A 439 7.15 22.36 2.59
CA GLU A 439 5.93 22.96 3.13
C GLU A 439 6.16 23.51 4.54
N VAL A 440 5.80 24.77 4.75
CA VAL A 440 6.08 25.54 5.96
C VAL A 440 5.14 25.19 7.13
N LYS A 441 3.96 24.59 6.86
CA LYS A 441 2.88 24.46 7.85
C LYS A 441 3.01 23.26 8.81
N ASP A 442 3.70 22.18 8.44
CA ASP A 442 3.55 20.89 9.15
C ASP A 442 4.86 20.26 9.67
N PHE A 443 6.05 20.76 9.31
CA PHE A 443 7.33 20.15 9.72
C PHE A 443 8.32 21.17 10.30
N TYR A 444 8.38 21.25 11.63
CA TYR A 444 9.43 22.00 12.35
C TYR A 444 10.81 21.35 12.25
N ILE A 445 10.88 20.04 11.94
CA ILE A 445 12.14 19.30 11.80
C ILE A 445 12.89 19.71 10.53
N SER A 446 12.18 20.08 9.44
CA SER A 446 12.80 20.58 8.20
C SER A 446 13.31 22.02 8.32
N SER A 447 13.09 22.69 9.45
CA SER A 447 13.74 23.97 9.77
C SER A 447 15.23 23.80 10.12
N ASP A 448 15.70 22.58 10.39
CA ASP A 448 17.14 22.27 10.48
C ASP A 448 17.70 21.98 9.06
N PRO A 449 18.59 22.85 8.53
CA PRO A 449 19.19 22.65 7.22
C PRO A 449 19.93 21.32 7.06
N ALA A 450 20.51 20.76 8.13
CA ALA A 450 21.22 19.49 8.06
C ALA A 450 20.27 18.32 7.79
N VAL A 451 19.14 18.28 8.50
CA VAL A 451 18.10 17.26 8.29
C VAL A 451 17.47 17.39 6.91
N LEU A 452 17.19 18.63 6.48
CA LEU A 452 16.65 18.92 5.15
C LEU A 452 17.55 18.38 4.03
N ILE A 453 18.88 18.58 4.13
CA ILE A 453 19.84 18.07 3.15
C ILE A 453 19.76 16.54 3.07
N ASP A 454 19.75 15.86 4.21
CA ASP A 454 19.71 14.41 4.26
C ASP A 454 18.40 13.84 3.75
N ASP A 455 17.27 14.51 4.03
CA ASP A 455 15.96 14.12 3.50
C ASP A 455 15.87 14.35 1.98
N ILE A 456 16.40 15.46 1.44
CA ILE A 456 16.49 15.66 -0.02
C ILE A 456 17.31 14.54 -0.68
N LYS A 457 18.47 14.20 -0.12
CA LYS A 457 19.31 13.10 -0.65
C LYS A 457 18.57 11.76 -0.60
N ARG A 458 17.87 11.48 0.50
CA ARG A 458 17.08 10.26 0.68
C ARG A 458 15.92 10.18 -0.30
N ASP A 459 15.25 11.29 -0.57
CA ASP A 459 14.15 11.36 -1.54
C ASP A 459 14.65 11.14 -2.97
N ILE A 460 15.77 11.75 -3.36
CA ILE A 460 16.42 11.49 -4.66
C ILE A 460 16.78 10.00 -4.78
N GLU A 461 17.31 9.39 -3.72
CA GLU A 461 17.64 7.96 -3.68
C GLU A 461 16.42 7.06 -3.79
N PHE A 462 15.37 7.40 -3.06
CA PHE A 462 14.12 6.68 -3.09
C PHE A 462 13.48 6.75 -4.48
N VAL A 463 13.37 7.95 -5.06
CA VAL A 463 12.81 8.16 -6.40
C VAL A 463 13.62 7.40 -7.43
N SER A 464 14.96 7.53 -7.45
CA SER A 464 15.82 6.80 -8.39
C SER A 464 15.59 5.29 -8.35
N ARG A 465 15.55 4.68 -7.16
CA ARG A 465 15.44 3.21 -7.05
C ARG A 465 14.03 2.68 -7.29
N ARG A 466 13.00 3.47 -6.94
CA ARG A 466 11.60 3.03 -6.92
C ARG A 466 10.78 3.54 -8.09
N TRP A 467 11.29 4.46 -8.90
CA TRP A 467 10.61 4.90 -10.11
C TRP A 467 10.47 3.75 -11.11
N LYS A 468 9.23 3.53 -11.57
CA LYS A 468 8.90 2.51 -12.57
C LYS A 468 7.98 3.06 -13.67
N LEU A 469 7.72 4.36 -13.70
CA LEU A 469 6.78 5.00 -14.62
C LEU A 469 7.46 5.59 -15.85
N ALA A 470 6.78 5.60 -16.99
CA ALA A 470 7.26 6.14 -18.26
C ALA A 470 7.61 7.63 -18.11
N GLY A 471 8.71 8.03 -18.74
CA GLY A 471 9.30 9.36 -18.50
C GLY A 471 10.20 9.39 -17.27
N ARG A 472 10.96 10.48 -17.15
CA ARG A 472 11.90 10.71 -16.05
C ARG A 472 11.18 11.39 -14.88
N PRO A 473 11.54 11.07 -13.62
CA PRO A 473 11.04 11.80 -12.48
C PRO A 473 11.61 13.22 -12.45
N THR A 474 10.75 14.21 -12.25
CA THR A 474 11.11 15.63 -12.16
C THR A 474 10.77 16.18 -10.79
N MET A 475 11.79 16.28 -9.93
CA MET A 475 11.66 16.85 -8.59
C MET A 475 11.79 18.38 -8.63
N CYS A 476 10.83 19.06 -8.01
CA CYS A 476 10.87 20.50 -7.78
C CYS A 476 11.42 20.80 -6.39
N LEU A 477 12.58 21.45 -6.31
CA LEU A 477 13.18 21.89 -5.05
C LEU A 477 12.90 23.38 -4.89
N LEU A 478 12.08 23.72 -3.90
CA LEU A 478 11.75 25.09 -3.57
C LEU A 478 12.78 25.64 -2.57
N LEU A 479 13.51 26.66 -2.98
CA LEU A 479 14.52 27.33 -2.18
C LEU A 479 13.94 28.62 -1.63
N ARG A 480 13.97 28.77 -0.31
CA ARG A 480 13.58 29.99 0.40
C ARG A 480 14.78 30.66 1.04
N GLU A 481 14.67 31.94 1.33
CA GLU A 481 15.73 32.72 1.97
C GLU A 481 16.06 32.15 3.35
N GLU A 482 15.05 31.70 4.11
CA GLU A 482 15.24 31.05 5.41
C GLU A 482 16.12 29.78 5.35
N ASN A 483 16.03 29.01 4.26
CA ASN A 483 16.91 27.85 4.06
C ASN A 483 18.34 28.29 3.73
N ILE A 484 18.55 29.50 3.19
CA ILE A 484 19.82 29.96 2.59
C ILE A 484 20.51 31.06 3.41
N VAL A 485 19.93 31.46 4.55
CA VAL A 485 20.46 32.49 5.45
C VAL A 485 20.87 31.86 6.78
N GLY A 486 22.16 31.92 7.11
CA GLY A 486 22.70 31.48 8.42
C GLY A 486 24.00 30.69 8.31
N GLY A 487 24.43 30.11 9.43
CA GLY A 487 25.70 29.36 9.54
C GLY A 487 25.75 28.02 8.79
N TYR A 488 24.63 27.57 8.22
CA TYR A 488 24.51 26.31 7.47
C TYR A 488 24.47 26.49 5.94
N PHE A 489 24.66 27.73 5.46
CA PHE A 489 24.63 28.05 4.03
C PHE A 489 25.63 27.21 3.22
N ASP A 490 26.83 27.00 3.75
CA ASP A 490 27.89 26.23 3.08
C ASP A 490 27.45 24.78 2.79
N HIS A 491 26.70 24.15 3.70
CA HIS A 491 26.24 22.77 3.52
C HIS A 491 25.13 22.65 2.45
N ILE A 492 24.22 23.62 2.37
CA ILE A 492 23.21 23.63 1.30
C ILE A 492 23.88 23.93 -0.03
N LEU A 493 24.88 24.82 -0.05
CA LEU A 493 25.64 25.11 -1.25
C LEU A 493 26.38 23.86 -1.76
N ASP A 494 27.00 23.08 -0.87
CA ASP A 494 27.62 21.80 -1.22
C ASP A 494 26.64 20.83 -1.89
N LEU A 495 25.40 20.73 -1.38
CA LEU A 495 24.35 19.93 -2.01
C LEU A 495 24.00 20.46 -3.41
N LEU A 496 23.81 21.78 -3.56
CA LEU A 496 23.50 22.41 -4.85
C LEU A 496 24.62 22.21 -5.88
N VAL A 497 25.88 22.24 -5.44
CA VAL A 497 27.05 21.94 -6.28
C VAL A 497 27.07 20.46 -6.68
N GLN A 498 26.76 19.53 -5.78
CA GLN A 498 26.63 18.10 -6.12
C GLN A 498 25.52 17.88 -7.16
N LEU A 499 24.37 18.52 -6.98
CA LEU A 499 23.26 18.48 -7.95
C LEU A 499 23.69 19.01 -9.32
N LYS A 500 24.49 20.08 -9.36
CA LYS A 500 25.03 20.66 -10.59
C LYS A 500 26.07 19.75 -11.26
N ASN A 501 26.90 19.06 -10.47
CA ASN A 501 27.90 18.10 -10.96
C ASN A 501 27.28 16.80 -11.50
N GLY A 502 25.97 16.62 -11.34
CA GLY A 502 25.21 15.53 -11.95
C GLY A 502 25.19 14.23 -11.14
N HIS A 503 25.74 14.23 -9.93
CA HIS A 503 25.71 13.06 -9.04
C HIS A 503 25.48 13.44 -7.58
N VAL A 504 24.56 12.73 -6.92
CA VAL A 504 24.31 12.82 -5.47
C VAL A 504 24.28 11.41 -4.91
N ASN A 505 25.13 11.07 -3.94
CA ASN A 505 25.24 9.72 -3.36
C ASN A 505 25.35 8.58 -4.42
N GLY A 506 26.05 8.82 -5.53
CA GLY A 506 26.21 7.86 -6.63
C GLY A 506 25.02 7.80 -7.61
N ILE A 507 24.01 8.64 -7.42
CA ILE A 507 22.79 8.70 -8.22
C ILE A 507 22.91 9.76 -9.29
N ARG A 508 22.56 9.41 -10.52
CA ARG A 508 22.59 10.33 -11.65
C ARG A 508 21.46 11.34 -11.54
N VAL A 509 21.82 12.60 -11.41
CA VAL A 509 20.87 13.72 -11.38
C VAL A 509 21.13 14.66 -12.55
N ARG A 510 20.08 15.33 -13.03
CA ARG A 510 20.18 16.36 -14.06
C ARG A 510 19.42 17.60 -13.63
N MET A 511 20.16 18.64 -13.29
CA MET A 511 19.60 19.98 -13.11
C MET A 511 19.26 20.59 -14.47
N GLY A 512 18.16 21.34 -14.55
CA GLY A 512 17.79 22.06 -15.76
C GLY A 512 16.60 22.99 -15.55
N ARG A 513 16.31 23.80 -16.57
CA ARG A 513 15.13 24.66 -16.56
C ARG A 513 13.86 23.82 -16.72
N VAL A 514 12.78 24.17 -16.03
CA VAL A 514 11.50 23.45 -16.03
C VAL A 514 11.06 23.09 -17.45
N HIS A 515 10.95 24.09 -18.34
CA HIS A 515 10.58 23.91 -19.74
C HIS A 515 11.41 22.87 -20.52
N GLN A 516 12.70 22.74 -20.20
CA GLN A 516 13.57 21.74 -20.83
C GLN A 516 13.32 20.34 -20.25
N LEU A 517 13.06 20.26 -18.95
CA LEU A 517 12.84 19.00 -18.23
C LEU A 517 11.49 18.37 -18.62
N LEU A 518 10.46 19.18 -18.87
CA LEU A 518 9.12 18.75 -19.28
C LEU A 518 9.11 17.82 -20.49
N ASN A 519 10.03 18.01 -21.45
CA ASN A 519 10.09 17.21 -22.68
C ASN A 519 10.38 15.72 -22.44
N THR A 520 10.94 15.37 -21.29
CA THR A 520 11.25 13.98 -20.92
C THR A 520 10.61 13.54 -19.62
N SER A 521 9.79 14.39 -19.00
CA SER A 521 9.15 14.12 -17.71
C SER A 521 8.00 13.12 -17.83
N CYS A 522 7.65 12.48 -16.71
CA CYS A 522 6.39 11.76 -16.58
C CYS A 522 5.23 12.74 -16.38
N ILE A 523 4.29 12.76 -17.32
CA ILE A 523 3.11 13.63 -17.29
C ILE A 523 1.87 12.80 -16.96
N GLU A 524 1.10 13.22 -15.95
CA GLU A 524 -0.16 12.60 -15.55
C GLU A 524 -1.32 13.58 -15.75
N HIS A 525 -2.38 13.11 -16.42
CA HIS A 525 -3.58 13.91 -16.67
C HIS A 525 -4.61 13.69 -15.57
N ILE A 526 -5.18 14.79 -15.07
CA ILE A 526 -6.24 14.77 -14.06
C ILE A 526 -7.55 15.15 -14.72
N ASP A 527 -8.32 14.11 -15.08
CA ASP A 527 -9.58 14.25 -15.81
C ASP A 527 -10.81 13.88 -14.94
N PHE A 528 -10.61 13.51 -13.68
CA PHE A 528 -11.67 13.02 -12.78
C PHE A 528 -12.31 14.12 -11.91
N ALA A 529 -11.77 15.33 -11.92
CA ALA A 529 -12.27 16.47 -11.16
C ALA A 529 -12.50 17.65 -12.11
N SER A 530 -13.45 18.51 -11.78
CA SER A 530 -13.67 19.81 -12.44
C SER A 530 -13.28 20.97 -11.53
N SER A 531 -13.14 22.17 -12.08
CA SER A 531 -12.88 23.39 -11.31
C SER A 531 -13.96 23.67 -10.27
N ASP A 532 -15.20 23.23 -10.55
CA ASP A 532 -16.36 23.50 -9.71
C ASP A 532 -16.42 22.55 -8.50
N ASP A 533 -15.72 21.41 -8.58
CA ASP A 533 -15.66 20.42 -7.51
C ASP A 533 -14.67 20.79 -6.40
N VAL A 534 -13.75 21.73 -6.67
CA VAL A 534 -12.63 22.05 -5.78
C VAL A 534 -12.51 23.55 -5.58
N GLU A 535 -12.90 24.03 -4.41
CA GLU A 535 -12.58 25.39 -3.97
C GLU A 535 -11.12 25.44 -3.48
N PHE A 536 -10.29 26.12 -4.27
CA PHE A 536 -8.97 26.54 -3.82
C PHE A 536 -9.06 27.95 -3.27
N ASP A 537 -9.14 28.07 -1.94
CA ASP A 537 -8.73 29.31 -1.28
C ASP A 537 -7.25 29.55 -1.68
N ILE A 538 -6.97 30.65 -2.40
CA ILE A 538 -5.68 30.99 -3.03
C ILE A 538 -4.53 30.76 -2.01
N ASP A 539 -3.48 29.97 -2.32
CA ASP A 539 -2.13 30.45 -2.71
C ASP A 539 -1.43 29.54 -3.75
N VAL A 540 -1.36 29.93 -5.04
CA VAL A 540 -0.29 29.39 -5.94
C VAL A 540 1.02 30.04 -5.47
N LEU A 541 2.17 29.38 -5.63
CA LEU A 541 3.44 30.03 -5.29
C LEU A 541 3.65 31.26 -6.19
N GLU A 542 3.48 32.46 -5.63
CA GLU A 542 3.76 33.74 -6.28
C GLU A 542 5.20 34.18 -5.96
N GLU A 543 5.82 34.92 -6.89
CA GLU A 543 7.15 35.49 -6.66
C GLU A 543 7.07 36.56 -5.56
N THR A 544 8.00 36.50 -4.60
CA THR A 544 8.06 37.50 -3.53
C THR A 544 8.83 38.74 -4.00
N ASP A 545 8.15 39.89 -4.06
CA ASP A 545 8.80 41.18 -4.31
C ASP A 545 9.74 41.53 -3.15
N GLY A 546 11.02 41.78 -3.44
CA GLY A 546 12.07 42.06 -2.45
C GLY A 546 11.84 43.28 -1.53
N ASN A 547 10.75 44.03 -1.72
CA ASN A 547 10.31 45.11 -0.81
C ASN A 547 9.32 44.63 0.28
N ASN A 548 8.79 43.43 0.16
CA ASN A 548 8.01 42.80 1.21
C ASN A 548 8.91 42.02 2.19
N GLN A 549 9.85 42.73 2.82
CA GLN A 549 10.45 42.28 4.10
C GLN A 549 9.40 42.07 5.21
N LEU A 550 8.12 42.36 4.93
CA LEU A 550 6.98 42.17 5.81
C LEU A 550 6.07 40.98 5.47
N LEU A 551 6.26 40.26 4.35
CA LEU A 551 5.38 39.10 4.01
C LEU A 551 6.11 37.75 3.87
N SER A 552 7.45 37.70 3.92
CA SER A 552 8.17 36.44 4.21
C SER A 552 8.14 36.03 5.69
N LYS A 553 7.41 36.79 6.54
CA LYS A 553 7.14 36.45 7.95
C LYS A 553 5.94 35.52 8.16
N MET A 554 5.29 35.04 7.10
CA MET A 554 4.21 34.03 7.21
C MET A 554 4.71 32.59 7.51
N SER A 555 5.99 32.44 7.84
CA SER A 555 6.60 31.20 8.36
C SER A 555 6.64 31.26 9.89
N LEU A 556 5.51 30.94 10.54
CA LEU A 556 5.35 30.59 11.98
C LEU A 556 6.04 31.48 13.06
N ARG A 557 6.67 32.59 12.70
CA ARG A 557 7.17 33.64 13.59
C ARG A 557 6.12 34.70 13.85
N ASP A 558 5.16 34.88 12.94
CA ASP A 558 4.00 35.77 13.14
C ASP A 558 2.75 34.99 13.61
N GLY A 559 2.98 33.95 14.42
CA GLY A 559 2.03 33.57 15.46
C GLY A 559 2.37 34.32 16.75
N LEU A 560 1.78 35.52 16.90
CA LEU A 560 1.45 36.18 18.17
C LEU A 560 2.62 36.78 18.97
N ASP A 561 2.91 38.05 18.65
CA ASP A 561 3.32 39.18 19.51
C ASP A 561 3.83 38.92 20.95
N ASP A 562 4.80 38.02 21.13
CA ASP A 562 5.47 37.77 22.43
C ASP A 562 7.00 38.02 22.38
N GLU A 563 7.44 38.97 21.54
CA GLU A 563 8.79 39.55 21.60
C GLU A 563 8.94 40.51 22.81
N THR A 564 7.83 40.95 23.40
CA THR A 564 7.82 41.90 24.53
C THR A 564 7.97 41.25 25.90
N THR A 565 7.74 39.94 26.06
CA THR A 565 7.93 39.27 27.35
C THR A 565 9.41 39.09 27.67
N ILE A 566 9.91 39.97 28.53
CA ILE A 566 11.28 39.92 29.03
C ILE A 566 11.37 38.83 30.11
N GLU A 567 12.28 37.87 29.95
CA GLU A 567 12.47 36.74 30.88
C GLU A 567 12.58 37.20 32.35
N LYS A 568 13.24 38.33 32.61
CA LYS A 568 13.38 38.91 33.95
C LYS A 568 12.06 39.26 34.61
N GLU A 569 11.05 39.69 33.84
CA GLU A 569 9.74 40.08 34.37
C GLU A 569 8.90 38.87 34.77
N VAL A 570 9.04 37.74 34.06
CA VAL A 570 8.39 36.48 34.43
C VAL A 570 9.09 35.87 35.64
N ARG A 571 10.43 35.94 35.70
CA ARG A 571 11.21 35.46 36.86
C ARG A 571 10.92 36.21 38.16
N SER A 572 10.51 37.47 38.10
CA SER A 572 10.15 38.23 39.31
C SER A 572 8.77 37.89 39.87
N ARG A 573 7.96 37.08 39.17
CA ARG A 573 6.60 36.72 39.62
C ARG A 573 6.59 35.64 40.69
N THR A 574 5.55 35.66 41.50
CA THR A 574 5.29 34.69 42.57
C THR A 574 4.80 33.35 42.01
N ASP A 575 4.97 32.25 42.76
CA ASP A 575 4.53 30.91 42.33
C ASP A 575 3.02 30.84 42.03
N TYR A 576 2.20 31.66 42.70
CA TYR A 576 0.77 31.76 42.44
C TYR A 576 0.50 32.37 41.05
N GLU A 577 1.17 33.48 40.71
CA GLU A 577 1.03 34.15 39.41
C GLU A 577 1.58 33.28 38.26
N LEU A 578 2.65 32.53 38.50
CA LEU A 578 3.17 31.57 37.53
C LEU A 578 2.19 30.42 37.30
N CYS A 579 1.55 29.90 38.36
CA CYS A 579 0.48 28.90 38.23
C CYS A 579 -0.71 29.43 37.43
N GLU A 580 -1.14 30.68 37.64
CA GLU A 580 -2.24 31.28 36.87
C GLU A 580 -1.91 31.40 35.38
N ILE A 581 -0.69 31.82 35.03
CA ILE A 581 -0.22 31.86 33.64
C ILE A 581 -0.27 30.47 33.01
N ILE A 582 0.14 29.44 33.75
CA ILE A 582 0.17 28.06 33.27
C ILE A 582 -1.23 27.48 33.13
N GLN A 583 -2.14 27.77 34.07
CA GLN A 583 -3.52 27.30 34.03
C GLN A 583 -4.34 27.97 32.94
N LYS A 584 -4.04 29.23 32.61
CA LYS A 584 -4.73 29.96 31.54
C LYS A 584 -4.43 29.36 30.16
N ASP A 585 -3.29 28.68 30.02
CA ASP A 585 -2.83 27.99 28.80
C ASP A 585 -3.04 28.82 27.54
N ASP A 586 -2.64 30.09 27.65
CA ASP A 586 -2.90 31.11 26.64
C ASP A 586 -2.05 30.84 25.39
N VAL A 587 -2.68 30.26 24.36
CA VAL A 587 -2.04 29.87 23.10
C VAL A 587 -1.43 31.09 22.39
N ASP A 588 -1.93 32.29 22.70
CA ASP A 588 -1.49 33.56 22.15
C ASP A 588 -0.20 34.11 22.83
N ARG A 589 0.29 33.49 23.91
CA ARG A 589 1.53 33.91 24.63
C ARG A 589 2.43 32.73 25.01
N PRO A 590 2.96 32.00 24.03
CA PRO A 590 3.72 30.77 24.27
C PRO A 590 5.06 31.01 24.98
N ARG A 591 5.66 32.20 24.83
CA ARG A 591 6.95 32.57 25.46
C ARG A 591 6.78 32.81 26.95
N GLN A 592 5.76 33.58 27.34
CA GLN A 592 5.40 33.80 28.74
C GLN A 592 5.08 32.48 29.47
N LEU A 593 4.37 31.57 28.81
CA LEU A 593 4.03 30.26 29.31
C LEU A 593 5.26 29.35 29.48
N ALA A 594 6.14 29.31 28.48
CA ALA A 594 7.39 28.55 28.54
C ALA A 594 8.32 29.06 29.65
N PHE A 595 8.46 30.38 29.81
CA PHE A 595 9.24 30.98 30.90
C PHE A 595 8.63 30.70 32.27
N ALA A 596 7.29 30.73 32.40
CA ALA A 596 6.62 30.40 33.65
C ALA A 596 6.82 28.93 34.06
N LEU A 597 6.72 28.00 33.11
CA LEU A 597 6.98 26.58 33.32
C LEU A 597 8.44 26.33 33.70
N ALA A 598 9.38 26.92 32.97
CA ALA A 598 10.82 26.79 33.24
C ALA A 598 11.20 27.33 34.62
N GLU A 599 10.65 28.47 35.02
CA GLU A 599 10.92 29.08 36.32
C GLU A 599 10.27 28.29 37.47
N MET A 600 9.01 27.85 37.34
CA MET A 600 8.39 26.97 38.34
C MET A 600 9.15 25.66 38.50
N TRP A 601 9.61 25.07 37.40
CA TRP A 601 10.39 23.83 37.42
C TRP A 601 11.74 24.05 38.12
N ALA A 602 12.45 25.12 37.76
CA ALA A 602 13.73 25.46 38.38
C ALA A 602 13.61 25.73 39.89
N ARG A 603 12.51 26.37 40.35
CA ARG A 603 12.26 26.63 41.77
C ARG A 603 11.94 25.36 42.56
N ARG A 604 11.19 24.42 41.98
CA ARG A 604 10.80 23.18 42.66
C ARG A 604 11.84 22.06 42.58
N HIS A 605 12.70 22.09 41.56
CA HIS A 605 13.69 21.04 41.31
C HIS A 605 15.09 21.62 41.00
N PRO A 606 15.69 22.38 41.94
CA PRO A 606 16.98 23.06 41.72
C PRO A 606 18.17 22.12 41.50
N GLU A 607 18.05 20.84 41.88
CA GLU A 607 19.11 19.82 41.72
C GLU A 607 18.85 18.78 40.61
N ALA A 608 17.78 18.94 39.82
CA ALA A 608 17.47 17.99 38.75
C ALA A 608 18.49 18.08 37.59
N LEU A 609 19.19 16.97 37.35
CA LEU A 609 20.05 16.75 36.19
C LEU A 609 19.23 16.04 35.10
N ILE A 610 19.19 16.61 33.89
CA ILE A 610 18.67 15.93 32.70
C ILE A 610 19.88 15.62 31.83
N ASP A 611 20.10 14.34 31.49
CA ASP A 611 21.29 13.84 30.79
C ASP A 611 22.64 14.30 31.39
N GLY A 612 22.74 14.29 32.73
CA GLY A 612 23.99 14.54 33.44
C GLY A 612 24.49 15.99 33.41
N CYS A 613 23.72 16.94 32.85
CA CYS A 613 24.04 18.36 32.83
C CYS A 613 23.10 19.17 33.74
N LYS A 614 23.66 20.19 34.42
CA LYS A 614 22.85 21.22 35.09
C LYS A 614 22.14 22.07 34.03
N PHE A 615 20.97 22.62 34.38
CA PHE A 615 20.07 23.34 33.48
C PHE A 615 20.64 24.71 33.01
N GLU A 616 21.70 24.68 32.20
CA GLU A 616 22.35 25.84 31.56
C GLU A 616 22.35 25.72 30.02
N VAL A 617 21.32 25.10 29.43
CA VAL A 617 21.12 25.07 27.97
C VAL A 617 20.38 26.36 27.53
N PRO A 618 20.71 26.98 26.38
CA PRO A 618 19.94 28.10 25.85
C PRO A 618 18.46 27.72 25.73
N ARG A 619 17.63 28.40 26.53
CA ARG A 619 16.22 28.10 26.78
C ARG A 619 15.29 28.38 25.60
N THR A 620 15.83 28.78 24.45
CA THR A 620 15.15 28.71 23.14
C THR A 620 14.72 27.28 22.80
N SER A 621 15.37 26.27 23.40
CA SER A 621 15.05 24.85 23.24
C SER A 621 13.83 24.38 24.06
N ILE A 622 13.30 25.20 24.98
CA ILE A 622 12.13 24.84 25.82
C ILE A 622 10.82 24.87 25.02
N PHE A 623 10.78 25.60 23.89
CA PHE A 623 9.67 25.55 22.93
C PHE A 623 9.40 24.14 22.41
N VAL A 624 10.40 23.25 22.41
CA VAL A 624 10.32 21.90 21.86
C VAL A 624 9.51 20.94 22.74
N ILE A 625 9.36 21.20 24.03
CA ILE A 625 8.81 20.21 24.98
C ILE A 625 7.27 20.26 25.08
N LYS A 626 6.61 21.36 24.69
CA LYS A 626 5.14 21.48 24.75
C LYS A 626 4.42 21.23 23.41
N CYS A 627 5.17 21.09 22.31
CA CYS A 627 4.64 20.74 20.98
C CYS A 627 4.82 19.24 20.64
N LEU A 628 5.25 18.42 21.61
CA LEU A 628 5.15 16.96 21.64
C LEU A 628 3.97 16.56 22.54
#